data_AF-A0A154I7A3-F1
#
_entry.id   AF-A0A154I7A3-F1
#
_cell.length_a   1.000
_cell.length_b   1.000
_cell.length_c   1.000
_cell.angle_alpha   90.00
_cell.angle_beta   90.00
_cell.angle_gamma   90.00
#
_symmetry.space_group_name_H-M   'P 1'
#
loop_
_entity.id
_entity.type
_entity.pdbx_description
1 polymer ?
#
loop_
_entity_poly.entity_id
_entity_poly.type
_entity_poly.pdbx_seq_one_letter_code
_entity_poly.pdbx_strand_id
1 'polypeptide(L)' 'MRIFFLSLRDHLTAILARGLPSEIAEELATDALVRIVGATLMTAVFDESDTMERAIQAAIRVATTASR' A
#
# COMPACT_ATOMS: atom_id res chain seq x y z
N MET A 1 9.62 -0.61 15.30
CA MET A 1 8.41 -0.70 14.46
C MET A 1 8.13 0.56 13.65
N ARG A 2 7.99 1.76 14.24
CA ARG A 2 7.72 3.00 13.47
C ARG A 2 8.68 3.23 12.29
N ILE A 3 9.98 3.06 12.52
CA ILE A 3 11.03 3.27 11.50
C ILE A 3 10.88 2.28 10.33
N PHE A 4 10.44 1.05 10.58
CA PHE A 4 10.22 0.05 9.52
C PHE A 4 9.09 0.49 8.57
N PHE A 5 7.94 0.90 9.13
CA PHE A 5 6.82 1.39 8.32
C PHE A 5 7.15 2.65 7.55
N LEU A 6 7.87 3.59 8.18
CA LEU A 6 8.34 4.79 7.49
C LEU A 6 9.28 4.44 6.33
N SER A 7 10.25 3.56 6.54
CA SER A 7 11.16 3.12 5.49
C SER A 7 10.42 2.43 4.33
N LEU A 8 9.38 1.65 4.63
CA LEU A 8 8.59 0.96 3.61
C LEU A 8 7.71 1.93 2.82
N ARG A 9 7.14 2.93 3.51
CA ARG A 9 6.38 4.02 2.88
C ARG A 9 7.28 4.82 1.96
N ASP A 10 8.42 5.27 2.46
CA ASP A 10 9.36 6.09 1.68
C ASP A 10 9.86 5.32 0.45
N HIS A 11 10.08 4.01 0.57
CA HIS A 11 10.41 3.14 -0.56
C HIS A 11 9.28 3.07 -1.60
N LEU A 12 8.04 2.85 -1.16
CA LEU A 12 6.87 2.83 -2.04
C LEU A 12 6.62 4.19 -2.70
N THR A 13 6.76 5.29 -1.95
CA THR A 13 6.66 6.66 -2.47
C THR A 13 7.70 6.90 -3.55
N ALA A 14 8.94 6.46 -3.36
CA ALA A 14 9.99 6.60 -4.37
C ALA A 14 9.71 5.80 -5.67
N ILE A 15 8.99 4.67 -5.57
CA ILE A 15 8.53 3.91 -6.73
C ILE A 15 7.42 4.67 -7.46
N LEU A 16 6.40 5.12 -6.73
CA LEU A 16 5.21 5.78 -7.28
C LEU A 16 5.51 7.18 -7.85
N ALA A 17 6.43 7.92 -7.23
CA ALA A 17 6.84 9.26 -7.67
C ALA A 17 7.52 9.29 -9.05
N ARG A 18 7.84 8.12 -9.63
CA ARG A 18 8.32 8.02 -11.02
C ARG A 18 7.23 8.33 -12.06
N GLY A 19 5.95 8.18 -11.69
CA GLY A 19 4.81 8.40 -12.57
C GLY A 19 3.72 9.29 -11.98
N LEU A 20 3.88 9.79 -10.76
CA LEU A 20 2.89 10.59 -10.03
C LEU A 20 3.54 11.79 -9.35
N PRO A 21 2.78 12.88 -9.09
CA PRO A 21 3.21 13.94 -8.19
C PRO A 21 3.60 13.36 -6.82
N SER A 22 4.67 13.90 -6.22
CA SER A 22 5.23 13.36 -4.96
C SER A 22 4.22 13.31 -3.82
N GLU A 23 3.32 14.28 -3.74
CA GLU A 23 2.26 14.33 -2.71
C GLU A 23 1.26 13.17 -2.88
N ILE A 24 0.79 12.95 -4.11
CA ILE A 24 -0.08 11.81 -4.45
C ILE A 24 0.65 10.48 -4.21
N ALA A 25 1.94 10.39 -4.55
CA ALA A 25 2.74 9.20 -4.31
C ALA A 25 2.89 8.85 -2.82
N GLU A 26 3.02 9.85 -1.94
CA GLU A 26 3.08 9.64 -0.48
C GLU A 26 1.74 9.17 0.08
N GLU A 27 0.64 9.78 -0.35
CA GLU A 27 -0.72 9.40 0.06
C GLU A 27 -1.03 7.95 -0.33
N LEU A 28 -0.77 7.59 -1.59
CA LEU A 28 -1.01 6.24 -2.10
C LEU A 28 -0.11 5.18 -1.46
N ALA A 29 1.17 5.51 -1.20
CA ALA A 29 2.06 4.61 -0.47
C ALA A 29 1.55 4.34 0.95
N THR A 30 1.02 5.37 1.62
CA THR A 30 0.46 5.25 2.97
C THR A 30 -0.81 4.39 2.97
N ASP A 31 -1.76 4.66 2.06
CA ASP A 31 -3.00 3.88 1.92
C ASP A 31 -2.70 2.39 1.61
N ALA A 32 -1.80 2.12 0.67
CA ALA A 32 -1.40 0.76 0.32
C ALA A 32 -0.84 0.00 1.52
N LEU A 33 0.01 0.65 2.33
CA LEU A 33 0.57 0.03 3.54
C LEU A 33 -0.48 -0.27 4.59
N VAL A 34 -1.43 0.65 4.82
CA VAL A 34 -2.53 0.41 5.76
C VAL A 34 -3.35 -0.81 5.34
N ARG A 35 -3.65 -0.95 4.04
CA ARG A 35 -4.39 -2.11 3.51
C ARG A 35 -3.62 -3.42 3.70
N ILE A 36 -2.33 -3.43 3.38
CA ILE A 36 -1.48 -4.63 3.52
C ILE A 36 -1.36 -5.05 4.99
N VAL A 37 -1.19 -4.10 5.91
CA VAL A 37 -1.15 -4.38 7.35
C VAL A 37 -2.49 -4.92 7.84
N GLY A 38 -3.60 -4.31 7.43
CA GLY A 38 -4.95 -4.80 7.74
C GLY A 38 -5.17 -6.21 7.23
N ALA A 39 -4.77 -6.50 5.99
CA ALA A 39 -4.86 -7.83 5.43
C ALA A 39 -3.96 -8.85 6.13
N THR A 40 -2.75 -8.45 6.52
CA THR A 40 -1.84 -9.29 7.32
C THR A 40 -2.49 -9.69 8.64
N LEU A 41 -3.15 -8.73 9.32
CA LEU A 41 -3.88 -9.01 10.55
C LEU A 41 -5.04 -9.99 10.29
N MET A 42 -5.80 -9.79 9.22
CA MET A 42 -6.92 -10.68 8.87
C MET A 42 -6.46 -12.10 8.61
N THR A 43 -5.38 -12.28 7.84
CA THR A 43 -4.79 -13.60 7.60
C THR A 43 -4.25 -14.22 8.89
N ALA A 44 -3.55 -13.45 9.73
CA ALA A 44 -2.94 -13.99 10.96
C ALA A 44 -3.96 -14.35 12.05
N VAL A 45 -5.10 -13.64 12.11
CA VAL A 45 -6.10 -13.81 13.17
C VAL A 45 -7.26 -14.70 12.73
N PHE A 46 -7.68 -14.60 11.47
CA PHE A 46 -8.89 -15.25 10.96
C PHE A 46 -8.63 -16.29 9.87
N ASP A 47 -7.36 -16.55 9.51
CA ASP A 47 -6.95 -17.46 8.43
C ASP A 47 -7.55 -17.10 7.06
N GLU A 48 -7.94 -15.82 6.88
CA GLU A 48 -8.46 -15.32 5.61
C GLU A 48 -7.31 -14.96 4.66
N SER A 49 -6.82 -15.94 3.91
CA SER A 49 -5.74 -15.75 2.92
C SER A 49 -6.13 -14.79 1.78
N ASP A 50 -7.41 -14.79 1.39
CA ASP A 50 -7.90 -14.02 0.24
C ASP A 50 -7.89 -12.51 0.49
N THR A 51 -7.83 -12.10 1.76
CA THR A 51 -7.83 -10.69 2.13
C THR A 51 -6.53 -9.99 1.73
N MET A 52 -5.41 -10.72 1.67
CA MET A 52 -4.14 -10.18 1.15
C MET A 52 -4.22 -9.88 -0.35
N GLU A 53 -4.72 -10.82 -1.14
CA GLU A 53 -4.87 -10.62 -2.58
C GLU A 53 -5.81 -9.44 -2.88
N ARG A 54 -6.95 -9.35 -2.18
CA ARG A 54 -7.88 -8.22 -2.32
C ARG A 54 -7.24 -6.88 -1.98
N ALA A 55 -6.43 -6.82 -0.92
CA ALA A 55 -5.73 -5.59 -0.54
C ALA A 55 -4.72 -5.15 -1.62
N ILE A 56 -3.94 -6.10 -2.17
CA ILE A 56 -2.98 -5.83 -3.25
C ILE A 56 -3.71 -5.32 -4.51
N GLN A 57 -4.77 -6.02 -4.94
CA GLN A 57 -5.53 -5.63 -6.13
C GLN A 57 -6.20 -4.26 -5.97
N ALA A 58 -6.70 -3.94 -4.78
CA ALA A 58 -7.24 -2.62 -4.48
C ALA A 58 -6.17 -1.53 -4.60
N ALA A 59 -4.99 -1.72 -4.00
CA ALA A 59 -3.89 -0.76 -4.08
C ALA A 59 -3.43 -0.51 -5.53
N ILE A 60 -3.32 -1.57 -6.33
CA ILE A 60 -2.95 -1.48 -7.76
C ILE A 60 -4.00 -0.67 -8.54
N ARG A 61 -5.29 -0.94 -8.33
CA ARG A 61 -6.38 -0.20 -9.01
C ARG A 61 -6.33 1.29 -8.71
N VAL A 62 -6.18 1.65 -7.43
CA VAL A 62 -6.12 3.06 -7.03
C VAL A 62 -4.91 3.76 -7.67
N ALA A 63 -3.72 3.15 -7.61
CA ALA A 63 -2.53 3.71 -8.22
C ALA A 63 -2.66 3.87 -9.75
N THR A 64 -3.28 2.89 -10.43
CA THR A 64 -3.52 2.94 -11.88
C THR A 64 -4.51 4.03 -12.27
N THR A 65 -5.52 4.28 -11.45
CA THR A 65 -6.47 5.39 -11.67
C THR A 65 -5.80 6.74 -11.48
N ALA A 66 -4.92 6.88 -10.48
CA ALA A 66 -4.22 8.12 -10.20
C ALA A 66 -3.17 8.51 -11.25
N SER A 67 -2.67 7.55 -12.04
CA SER A 67 -1.65 7.79 -13.08
C SER A 67 -2.22 8.19 -14.44
N ARG A 68 -3.55 8.28 -14.57
CA ARG A 68 -4.24 8.70 -15.80
C ARG A 68 -4.59 10.16 -15.74
#